data_AF-A0A1W0W7K6-F1
#
_entry.id   AF-A0A1W0W7K6-F1
#
_cell.length_a   1.000
_cell.length_b   1.000
_cell.length_c   1.000
_cell.angle_alpha   90.00
_cell.angle_beta   90.00
_cell.angle_gamma   90.00
#
_symmetry.space_group_name_H-M   'P 1'
#
loop_
_entity.id
_entity.type
_entity.pdbx_description
1 polymer ?
#
loop_
_entity_poly.entity_id
_entity_poly.type
_entity_poly.pdbx_seq_one_letter_code
_entity_poly.pdbx_strand_id
1 'polypeptide(L)'
;MNNYLSQHPEIVKGCSVIELGSGIGITGILCSRFCKEVVLTDHNDEVLEASMDALVLKEAEKHGMCVEEVNGTRTTISNLEGVIFEITLK
;
A
#
# COMPACT_ATOMS: atom_id res chain seq x y z
N MET A 1 11.19 -4.23 8.48
CA MET A 1 11.32 -3.41 7.26
C MET A 1 11.15 -1.92 7.54
N ASN A 2 10.09 -1.50 8.26
CA ASN A 2 9.77 -0.08 8.51
C ASN A 2 10.94 0.79 9.00
N ASN A 3 11.66 0.35 10.04
CA ASN A 3 12.79 1.13 10.58
C ASN A 3 13.89 1.37 9.53
N TYR A 4 14.12 0.42 8.64
CA TYR A 4 15.14 0.53 7.60
C TYR A 4 14.73 1.55 6.54
N LEU A 5 13.50 1.46 6.04
CA LEU A 5 12.97 2.43 5.07
C LEU A 5 12.92 3.86 5.65
N SER A 6 12.57 4.02 6.93
CA SER A 6 12.58 5.34 7.59
C SER A 6 13.98 5.94 7.72
N GLN A 7 15.02 5.12 7.78
CA GLN A 7 16.42 5.56 7.87
C GLN A 7 17.06 5.75 6.49
N HIS A 8 16.50 5.11 5.45
CA HIS A 8 17.02 5.08 4.09
C HIS A 8 15.95 5.40 3.03
N PRO A 9 15.25 6.55 3.12
CA PRO A 9 14.18 6.91 2.18
C PRO A 9 14.68 7.10 0.74
N GLU A 10 15.97 7.38 0.54
CA GLU A 10 16.62 7.55 -0.76
C GLU A 10 16.49 6.31 -1.67
N ILE A 11 16.37 5.12 -1.07
CA ILE A 11 16.31 3.84 -1.80
C ILE A 11 15.05 3.77 -2.68
N VAL A 12 13.96 4.39 -2.23
CA VAL A 12 12.66 4.35 -2.90
C VAL A 12 12.25 5.70 -3.49
N LYS A 13 13.12 6.72 -3.37
CA LYS A 13 12.83 8.08 -3.81
C LYS A 13 12.67 8.14 -5.33
N GLY A 14 11.47 8.52 -5.77
CA GLY A 14 11.10 8.60 -7.20
C GLY A 14 10.80 7.25 -7.84
N CYS A 15 10.84 6.14 -7.09
CA CYS A 15 10.49 4.81 -7.58
C CYS A 15 8.97 4.58 -7.53
N SER A 16 8.50 3.66 -8.36
CA SER A 16 7.22 2.97 -8.19
C SER A 16 7.48 1.68 -7.41
N VAL A 17 6.73 1.43 -6.33
CA VAL A 17 6.99 0.31 -5.41
C VAL A 17 5.80 -0.64 -5.39
N ILE A 18 6.07 -1.95 -5.39
CA ILE A 18 5.07 -3.00 -5.18
C ILE A 18 5.41 -3.78 -3.91
N GLU A 19 4.42 -3.97 -3.04
CA GLU A 19 4.53 -4.79 -1.84
C GLU A 19 3.74 -6.09 -2.03
N LEU A 20 4.42 -7.23 -1.85
CA LEU A 20 3.83 -8.57 -1.91
C LEU A 20 3.61 -9.12 -0.50
N GLY A 21 2.41 -9.59 -0.20
CA GLY A 21 2.05 -10.02 1.15
C GLY A 21 1.98 -8.82 2.11
N SER A 22 1.31 -7.75 1.69
CA SER A 22 1.27 -6.47 2.43
C SER A 22 0.58 -6.56 3.79
N GLY A 23 -0.20 -7.61 4.04
CA GLY A 23 -1.05 -7.76 5.20
C GLY A 23 -1.93 -6.52 5.38
N ILE A 24 -1.75 -5.85 6.51
CA ILE A 24 -2.44 -4.59 6.87
C ILE A 24 -1.83 -3.32 6.22
N GLY A 25 -0.85 -3.44 5.33
CA GLY A 25 -0.37 -2.33 4.49
C GLY A 25 0.50 -1.25 5.15
N ILE A 26 0.88 -1.39 6.44
CA ILE A 26 1.67 -0.36 7.16
C ILE A 26 2.99 -0.05 6.45
N THR A 27 3.69 -1.07 5.96
CA THR A 27 5.00 -0.90 5.32
C THR A 27 4.86 -0.13 4.01
N GLY A 28 3.94 -0.50 3.14
CA GLY A 28 3.70 0.22 1.90
C GLY A 28 3.16 1.64 2.11
N ILE A 29 2.37 1.90 3.15
CA ILE A 29 1.94 3.28 3.47
C ILE A 29 3.10 4.12 3.98
N LEU A 30 3.95 3.58 4.85
CA LEU A 30 5.19 4.27 5.22
C LEU A 30 6.06 4.54 3.99
N CYS A 31 6.17 3.56 3.09
CA CYS A 31 6.92 3.69 1.84
C CYS A 31 6.36 4.79 0.92
N SER A 32 5.03 4.97 0.89
CA SER A 32 4.36 5.99 0.06
C SER A 32 4.74 7.43 0.45
N ARG A 33 5.29 7.66 1.65
CA ARG A 33 5.85 8.97 2.04
C ARG A 33 7.13 9.33 1.29
N PHE A 34 7.81 8.34 0.73
CA PHE A 34 9.16 8.48 0.20
C PHE A 34 9.24 8.20 -1.31
N CYS A 35 8.24 7.53 -1.91
CA CYS A 35 8.23 7.12 -3.31
C CYS A 35 7.11 7.80 -4.12
N LYS A 36 7.02 7.52 -5.42
CA LYS A 36 6.03 8.14 -6.33
C LYS A 36 4.64 7.51 -6.19
N GLU A 37 4.61 6.19 -6.15
CA GLU A 37 3.39 5.37 -6.12
C GLU A 37 3.70 4.03 -5.46
N VAL A 38 2.73 3.49 -4.73
CA VAL A 38 2.82 2.18 -4.07
C VAL A 38 1.63 1.33 -4.46
N VAL A 39 1.89 0.09 -4.85
CA VAL A 39 0.90 -0.97 -5.06
C VAL A 39 1.01 -1.99 -3.93
N LEU A 40 -0.08 -2.20 -3.19
CA LEU A 40 -0.17 -3.21 -2.12
C LEU A 40 -0.85 -4.46 -2.66
N THR A 41 -0.29 -5.63 -2.41
CA THR A 41 -0.91 -6.91 -2.79
C THR A 41 -0.83 -7.91 -1.63
N ASP A 42 -1.91 -8.65 -1.40
CA ASP A 42 -1.93 -9.79 -0.49
C ASP A 42 -2.73 -10.94 -1.13
N HIS A 43 -2.72 -12.09 -0.48
CA HIS A 43 -3.38 -13.33 -0.87
C HIS A 43 -4.62 -13.65 -0.02
N ASN A 44 -4.82 -12.93 1.09
CA ASN A 44 -5.89 -13.21 2.05
C ASN A 44 -7.05 -12.23 1.88
N ASP A 45 -8.20 -12.73 1.43
CA ASP A 45 -9.43 -11.97 1.18
C ASP A 45 -9.97 -11.28 2.45
N GLU A 46 -9.86 -11.90 3.62
CA GLU A 46 -10.24 -11.28 4.91
C GLU A 46 -9.31 -10.13 5.28
N VAL A 47 -8.03 -10.25 4.90
CA VAL A 47 -7.08 -9.17 5.08
C VAL A 47 -7.40 -8.11 4.05
N LEU A 48 -7.65 -8.37 2.77
CA LEU A 48 -7.98 -7.34 1.78
C LEU A 48 -9.20 -6.45 2.11
N GLU A 49 -10.27 -7.00 2.71
CA GLU A 49 -11.38 -6.18 3.23
C GLU A 49 -11.02 -5.43 4.52
N ALA A 50 -10.12 -5.97 5.35
CA ALA A 50 -9.58 -5.34 6.57
C ALA A 50 -8.26 -4.56 6.35
N SER A 51 -7.69 -4.58 5.14
CA SER A 51 -6.24 -4.42 4.84
C SER A 51 -5.81 -2.99 4.92
N MET A 52 -6.79 -2.10 4.84
CA MET A 52 -6.64 -0.72 5.18
C MET A 52 -7.59 -0.47 6.31
N ASP A 53 -7.17 -0.97 7.48
CA ASP A 53 -7.80 -0.71 8.76
C ASP A 53 -8.18 0.78 8.79
N ALA A 54 -9.40 1.14 9.21
CA ALA A 54 -9.89 2.51 9.04
C ALA A 54 -8.95 3.56 9.69
N LEU A 55 -8.15 3.13 10.67
CA LEU A 55 -7.09 3.91 11.29
C LEU A 55 -5.93 4.24 10.33
N VAL A 56 -5.55 3.28 9.51
CA VAL A 56 -4.49 3.38 8.52
C VAL A 56 -4.89 4.35 7.40
N LEU A 57 -6.12 4.22 6.89
CA LEU A 57 -6.69 5.19 5.95
C LEU A 57 -6.77 6.60 6.53
N LYS A 58 -7.27 6.74 7.77
CA LYS A 58 -7.36 8.05 8.44
C LYS A 58 -5.99 8.70 8.66
N GLU A 59 -4.97 7.93 9.01
CA GLU A 59 -3.62 8.48 9.19
C GLU A 59 -2.98 8.85 7.85
N ALA A 60 -3.23 8.08 6.79
CA ALA A 60 -2.83 8.42 5.43
C ALA A 60 -3.49 9.75 4.99
N GLU A 61 -4.80 9.90 5.18
CA GLU A 61 -5.53 11.14 4.89
C GLU A 61 -4.98 12.34 5.67
N LYS A 62 -4.69 12.16 6.97
CA LYS A 62 -4.08 13.20 7.81
C LYS A 62 -2.70 13.65 7.31
N HIS A 63 -2.01 12.78 6.57
CA HIS A 63 -0.74 13.08 5.92
C HIS A 63 -0.89 13.49 4.45
N GLY A 64 -2.10 13.81 4.00
CA GLY A 64 -2.36 14.32 2.65
C GLY A 64 -2.36 13.24 1.58
N MET A 65 -2.45 11.96 1.96
CA MET A 65 -2.47 10.86 1.00
C MET A 65 -3.89 10.59 0.53
N CYS A 66 -4.05 10.32 -0.76
CA CYS A 66 -5.24 9.73 -1.35
C CYS A 66 -4.94 8.25 -1.62
N VAL A 67 -5.80 7.35 -1.15
CA VAL A 67 -5.68 5.92 -1.43
C VAL A 67 -6.93 5.44 -2.14
N GLU A 68 -6.76 4.98 -3.38
CA GLU A 68 -7.87 4.55 -4.23
C GLU A 68 -7.60 3.14 -4.75
N GLU A 69 -8.63 2.31 -4.77
CA GLU A 69 -8.58 1.03 -5.49
C GLU A 69 -8.53 1.32 -7.00
N VAL A 70 -7.56 0.74 -7.70
CA VAL A 70 -7.46 0.88 -9.15
C VAL A 70 -8.49 -0.04 -9.81
N ASN A 71 -9.48 0.56 -10.46
CA ASN A 71 -10.57 -0.16 -11.13
C ASN A 71 -10.05 -1.24 -12.09
N GLY A 72 -10.64 -2.44 -12.00
CA GLY A 72 -10.32 -3.57 -12.87
C GLY A 72 -9.04 -4.32 -12.51
N THR A 73 -8.36 -3.94 -11.42
CA THR A 73 -7.17 -4.67 -10.94
C THR A 73 -7.51 -5.78 -9.95
N ARG A 74 -8.71 -5.75 -9.38
CA ARG A 74 -9.23 -6.83 -8.54
C ARG A 74 -9.33 -8.10 -9.39
N THR A 75 -8.56 -9.11 -9.01
CA THR A 75 -8.48 -10.38 -9.72
C THR A 75 -8.24 -11.52 -8.76
N THR A 76 -8.62 -12.73 -9.16
CA THR A 76 -8.32 -13.96 -8.41
C THR A 76 -7.29 -14.77 -9.18
N ILE A 77 -6.14 -15.05 -8.57
CA ILE A 77 -5.14 -15.98 -9.13
C ILE A 77 -5.23 -17.29 -8.34
N SER A 78 -5.72 -18.34 -8.99
CA SER A 78 -6.06 -19.63 -8.36
C SER A 78 -7.15 -19.48 -7.29
N ASN A 79 -6.77 -19.38 -6.02
CA ASN A 79 -7.66 -19.30 -4.87
C ASN A 79 -7.33 -18.08 -3.98
N LEU A 80 -6.62 -17.10 -4.53
CA LEU A 80 -6.14 -15.91 -3.85
C LEU A 80 -6.70 -14.69 -4.58
N GLU A 81 -7.49 -13.86 -3.91
CA GLU A 81 -7.89 -12.54 -4.43
C GLU A 81 -6.75 -11.55 -4.23
N GLY A 82 -6.60 -10.62 -5.17
CA GLY A 82 -5.63 -9.55 -5.11
C GLY A 82 -6.19 -8.30 -5.79
N VAL A 83 -5.78 -7.13 -5.32
CA VAL A 83 -6.20 -5.83 -5.88
C VAL A 83 -5.03 -4.86 -5.82
N ILE A 84 -5.02 -3.86 -6.70
CA ILE A 84 -4.03 -2.79 -6.67
C ILE A 84 -4.67 -1.55 -6.06
N PHE A 85 -4.03 -1.00 -5.03
CA PHE A 85 -4.30 0.35 -4.56
C PHE A 85 -3.30 1.32 -5.18
N GLU A 86 -3.77 2.49 -5.59
CA GLU A 86 -2.94 3.64 -5.94
C GLU A 86 -2.91 4.60 -4.75
N ILE A 87 -1.71 4.95 -4.30
CA ILE A 87 -1.49 5.93 -3.23
C ILE A 87 -0.80 7.16 -3.83
N THR A 88 -1.45 8.32 -3.72
CA THR A 88 -0.91 9.62 -4.18
C THR A 88 -0.80 10.61 -3.04
N LEU A 89 0.21 11.49 -3.09
CA LEU A 89 0.36 12.64 -2.17
C LEU A 89 -0.26 13.89 -2.80
N LYS A 90 -1.10 14.61 -2.04
CA LYS A 90 -1.67 15.91 -2.43
C LYS A 90 -0.66 17.05 -2.34
#